data_AF-A0A9N9BZ37-F1
#
_entry.id   AF-A0A9N9BZ37-F1
#
_cell.length_a   1.000
_cell.length_b   1.000
_cell.length_c   1.000
_cell.angle_alpha   90.00
_cell.angle_beta   90.00
_cell.angle_gamma   90.00
#
_symmetry.space_group_name_H-M   'P 1'
#
loop_
_entity.id
_entity.type
_entity.pdbx_description
1 polymer ?
#
loop_
_entity_poly.entity_id
_entity_poly.type
_entity_poly.pdbx_seq_one_letter_code
_entity_poly.pdbx_strand_id
1 'polypeptide(L)'
;RVFCFEMETIFQYQSSTSDNESDNEIKLNPQLNTTINLKSFEERNNLSKTTNHFNFDKSQQETRDYGKKIKGYVSKRIKLQEVNEKNLESQQKEKEQISSDSNLLSPFRTNLLDLPNRIQSALDEKQDVIHKTIPKKQIISLPKEHTKGVNVLLWCGSFGQLLASASMDGTVRIWDVFRSKECVRVINHDGAVKDAKWDNFRNNILSGGYDKIVKLTNSFPHPQVVTSLRYHPKQPNVFVSGMMKDGIRTWDLRSNKIVKESRKFWGSVNDIEFFPDGINLLCCSDYVVRNSSDKNIMVWDINSMTSISNQIYQEAFSCTALRMQPLHTHFVAQSNGNYIAIFNSEKPWRLDKRKRYEGHLVNGYPIRCNFSLEPDPGRYLVSGDANGRLFFYDWFSSKIVKIMEDAHKDACTDACWHPLLNGMVASCGWDGKLKIWGSTRFDQIINLVISLSFLDALNSKGFRKLIIQYGKSVKIYHDAIHSIQSRQNNEIEIVGYDYKTSLDQDMVESDLIISHAGSGSILECLRLKKPLIVVINENLMGNHQVELAIELQNKGYLVYSSISNLLELFQSDKYFNSVSFPRSDETIFIDILNEEMGLY
;
A
#
# COMPACT_ATOMS: atom_id res chain seq x y z
N ARG A 1 27.77 -30.03 7.75
CA ARG A 1 27.77 -28.57 7.59
C ARG A 1 26.39 -28.14 7.11
N VAL A 2 25.74 -27.21 7.79
CA VAL A 2 24.44 -26.67 7.36
C VAL A 2 24.66 -25.30 6.75
N PHE A 3 24.16 -25.10 5.53
CA PHE A 3 24.20 -23.82 4.86
C PHE A 3 22.80 -23.23 4.78
N CYS A 4 22.59 -22.10 5.44
CA CYS A 4 21.35 -21.33 5.40
C CYS A 4 21.60 -20.05 4.62
N PHE A 5 20.80 -19.79 3.59
CA PHE A 5 20.95 -18.54 2.85
C PHE A 5 19.64 -17.92 2.39
N GLU A 6 19.64 -16.59 2.37
CA GLU A 6 18.61 -15.77 1.77
C GLU A 6 19.11 -15.26 0.41
N MET A 7 18.35 -15.55 -0.65
CA MET A 7 18.60 -14.98 -1.98
C MET A 7 17.45 -14.06 -2.38
N GLU A 8 17.67 -12.75 -2.28
CA GLU A 8 16.97 -11.79 -3.13
C GLU A 8 17.57 -11.92 -4.54
N THR A 9 16.86 -12.58 -5.46
CA THR A 9 17.22 -12.76 -6.88
C THR A 9 18.09 -11.61 -7.44
N ILE A 10 19.41 -11.79 -7.48
CA ILE A 10 20.31 -11.04 -8.35
C ILE A 10 20.34 -11.80 -9.67
N PHE A 11 19.25 -11.70 -10.44
CA PHE A 11 19.33 -11.96 -11.87
C PHE A 11 19.49 -10.59 -12.55
N GLN A 12 20.72 -10.05 -12.49
CA GLN A 12 21.19 -9.26 -13.62
C GLN A 12 21.52 -10.28 -14.71
N TYR A 13 20.57 -10.55 -15.60
CA TYR A 13 20.95 -10.99 -16.93
C TYR A 13 21.77 -9.83 -17.51
N GLN A 14 23.09 -9.96 -17.48
CA GLN A 14 23.93 -9.23 -18.41
C GLN A 14 23.56 -9.75 -19.80
N SER A 15 22.61 -9.11 -20.46
CA SER A 15 22.51 -9.18 -21.91
C SER A 15 23.75 -8.49 -22.44
N SER A 16 24.82 -9.25 -22.64
CA SER A 16 25.93 -8.88 -23.49
C SER A 16 25.43 -8.82 -24.93
N THR A 17 24.77 -7.72 -25.31
CA THR A 17 24.62 -7.32 -26.70
C THR A 17 25.72 -6.31 -26.99
N SER A 18 26.89 -6.82 -27.35
CA SER A 18 27.86 -6.08 -28.14
C SER A 18 27.43 -6.17 -29.61
N ASP A 19 27.08 -5.02 -30.16
CA ASP A 19 27.26 -4.55 -31.54
C ASP A 19 27.05 -5.54 -32.70
N ASN A 20 26.04 -5.29 -33.52
CA ASN A 20 26.23 -4.89 -34.93
C ASN A 20 24.87 -4.64 -35.61
N GLU A 21 24.71 -3.42 -36.11
CA GLU A 21 23.66 -3.03 -37.04
C GLU A 21 23.78 -3.80 -38.36
N SER A 22 22.66 -4.24 -38.92
CA SER A 22 22.39 -4.10 -40.36
C SER A 22 20.92 -4.40 -40.67
N ASP A 23 20.28 -3.39 -41.22
CA ASP A 23 19.14 -3.37 -42.14
C ASP A 23 18.55 -4.73 -42.55
N ASN A 24 17.26 -4.91 -42.28
CA ASN A 24 16.34 -5.55 -43.22
C ASN A 24 14.89 -5.12 -42.93
N GLU A 25 14.41 -4.18 -43.73
CA GLU A 25 13.00 -3.89 -43.93
C GLU A 25 12.27 -5.15 -44.41
N ILE A 26 11.34 -5.69 -43.61
CA ILE A 26 10.36 -6.66 -44.10
C ILE A 26 8.97 -6.02 -44.05
N LYS A 27 8.51 -5.67 -45.24
CA LYS A 27 7.15 -5.24 -45.57
C LYS A 27 6.15 -6.32 -45.16
N LEU A 28 5.25 -5.99 -44.23
CA LEU A 28 4.05 -6.79 -43.97
C LEU A 28 2.92 -6.36 -44.90
N ASN A 29 2.48 -7.31 -45.73
CA ASN A 29 1.37 -7.19 -46.68
C ASN A 29 0.02 -6.96 -45.98
N PRO A 30 -0.86 -6.09 -46.50
CA PRO A 30 -2.19 -5.84 -45.96
C PRO A 30 -3.23 -6.72 -46.66
N GLN A 31 -3.28 -8.02 -46.39
CA GLN A 31 -4.35 -8.90 -46.86
C GLN A 31 -4.66 -10.04 -45.90
N LEU A 32 -5.30 -9.72 -44.77
CA LEU A 32 -6.12 -10.67 -44.00
C LEU A 32 -7.39 -9.94 -43.53
N ASN A 33 -8.19 -9.50 -44.50
CA ASN A 33 -9.59 -9.14 -44.30
C ASN A 33 -10.44 -10.33 -44.74
N THR A 34 -11.00 -11.10 -43.81
CA THR A 34 -12.20 -11.92 -44.08
C THR A 34 -13.10 -12.00 -42.86
N THR A 35 -14.23 -11.29 -42.97
CA THR A 35 -15.58 -11.71 -42.59
C THR A 35 -15.82 -12.20 -41.16
N ILE A 36 -16.20 -11.25 -40.32
CA ILE A 36 -16.96 -11.42 -39.08
C ILE A 36 -18.28 -12.14 -39.39
N ASN A 37 -18.47 -13.31 -38.77
CA ASN A 37 -19.69 -14.11 -38.91
C ASN A 37 -20.74 -13.62 -37.89
N LEU A 38 -21.69 -12.83 -38.37
CA LEU A 38 -22.87 -12.31 -37.64
C LEU A 38 -23.92 -13.41 -37.46
N LYS A 39 -23.81 -14.26 -36.43
CA LYS A 39 -24.90 -15.19 -36.01
C LYS A 39 -24.88 -15.54 -34.50
N SER A 40 -24.85 -14.56 -33.62
CA SER A 40 -25.01 -14.81 -32.17
C SER A 40 -25.66 -13.66 -31.41
N PHE A 41 -26.62 -12.96 -32.03
CA PHE A 41 -27.29 -11.80 -31.41
C PHE A 41 -28.82 -11.74 -31.62
N GLU A 42 -29.48 -12.87 -31.91
CA GLU A 42 -30.94 -12.92 -32.11
C GLU A 42 -31.68 -14.05 -31.36
N GLU A 43 -31.18 -14.47 -30.19
CA GLU A 43 -31.94 -15.36 -29.30
C GLU A 43 -31.81 -14.91 -27.84
N ARG A 44 -32.45 -13.79 -27.49
CA ARG A 44 -32.76 -13.44 -26.08
C ARG A 44 -33.80 -12.32 -25.90
N ASN A 45 -34.66 -12.10 -26.90
CA ASN A 45 -35.85 -11.27 -26.78
C ASN A 45 -37.10 -12.11 -27.03
N ASN A 46 -37.49 -12.91 -26.03
CA ASN A 46 -38.84 -13.45 -25.89
C ASN A 46 -38.99 -14.07 -24.50
N LEU A 47 -39.28 -13.24 -23.50
CA LEU A 47 -39.93 -13.61 -22.23
C LEU A 47 -40.38 -12.33 -21.51
N SER A 48 -41.41 -11.68 -22.07
CA SER A 48 -42.28 -10.80 -21.29
C SER A 48 -43.68 -10.89 -21.87
N LYS A 49 -44.58 -11.56 -21.12
CA LYS A 49 -46.04 -11.40 -21.11
C LYS A 49 -46.67 -12.51 -20.25
N THR A 50 -46.83 -12.24 -18.96
CA THR A 50 -47.99 -12.73 -18.20
C THR A 50 -48.53 -11.56 -17.38
N THR A 51 -49.82 -11.29 -17.58
CA THR A 51 -50.58 -10.16 -17.06
C THR A 51 -51.24 -10.49 -15.72
N ASN A 52 -51.23 -9.49 -14.83
CA ASN A 52 -52.26 -9.07 -13.88
C ASN A 52 -53.11 -10.12 -13.14
N HIS A 53 -52.98 -10.14 -11.81
CA HIS A 53 -54.13 -10.18 -10.89
C HIS A 53 -53.75 -9.54 -9.54
N PHE A 54 -54.25 -8.32 -9.32
CA PHE A 54 -54.38 -7.70 -8.00
C PHE A 54 -55.76 -8.08 -7.45
N ASN A 55 -55.80 -8.79 -6.32
CA ASN A 55 -57.03 -9.01 -5.56
C ASN A 55 -56.99 -8.18 -4.27
N PHE A 56 -58.04 -7.38 -4.13
CA PHE A 56 -58.48 -6.73 -2.90
C PHE A 56 -59.02 -7.77 -1.92
N ASP A 57 -58.72 -7.61 -0.64
CA ASP A 57 -59.61 -8.08 0.42
C ASP A 57 -59.84 -6.98 1.46
N LYS A 58 -61.10 -6.56 1.53
CA LYS A 58 -61.70 -5.86 2.67
C LYS A 58 -62.58 -6.88 3.40
N SER A 59 -62.38 -7.04 4.70
CA SER A 59 -63.45 -6.94 5.70
C SER A 59 -62.94 -7.32 7.08
N GLN A 60 -63.01 -6.36 8.00
CA GLN A 60 -63.61 -6.58 9.32
C GLN A 60 -64.00 -5.20 9.88
N GLN A 61 -65.30 -5.03 10.06
CA GLN A 61 -65.97 -3.85 10.58
C GLN A 61 -66.01 -3.86 12.11
N GLU A 62 -65.97 -2.64 12.67
CA GLU A 62 -66.59 -2.16 13.92
C GLU A 62 -66.08 -2.77 15.25
N THR A 63 -65.65 -1.99 16.24
CA THR A 63 -66.42 -0.95 16.94
C THR A 63 -65.54 0.21 17.45
N ARG A 64 -66.12 1.43 17.49
CA ARG A 64 -65.52 2.62 18.09
C ARG A 64 -65.95 2.72 19.55
N ASP A 65 -65.08 2.37 20.49
CA ASP A 65 -65.29 2.64 21.92
C ASP A 65 -64.74 4.01 22.31
N TYR A 66 -65.66 4.91 22.69
CA TYR A 66 -65.35 6.16 23.36
C TYR A 66 -65.01 5.89 24.83
N GLY A 67 -63.74 5.93 25.15
CA GLY A 67 -63.25 5.83 26.53
C GLY A 67 -61.92 6.56 26.71
N LYS A 68 -61.92 7.89 26.68
CA LYS A 68 -60.75 8.69 27.10
C LYS A 68 -60.49 8.44 28.59
N LYS A 69 -59.59 7.50 28.93
CA LYS A 69 -58.95 7.46 30.25
C LYS A 69 -58.02 8.67 30.35
N ILE A 70 -58.46 9.67 31.10
CA ILE A 70 -57.64 10.82 31.50
C ILE A 70 -56.44 10.27 32.28
N LYS A 71 -55.25 10.28 31.68
CA LYS A 71 -54.01 10.01 32.42
C LYS A 71 -53.79 11.16 33.39
N GLY A 72 -53.75 10.85 34.68
CA GLY A 72 -53.41 11.80 35.74
C GLY A 72 -52.06 12.46 35.46
N TYR A 73 -51.95 13.73 35.84
CA TYR A 73 -50.72 14.51 35.69
C TYR A 73 -49.59 13.90 36.54
N VAL A 74 -48.57 13.34 35.88
CA VAL A 74 -47.35 12.84 36.54
C VAL A 74 -46.30 13.94 36.52
N SER A 75 -45.78 14.30 37.70
CA SER A 75 -44.80 15.38 37.86
C SER A 75 -43.49 15.07 37.12
N LYS A 76 -42.83 16.12 36.59
CA LYS A 76 -41.59 15.99 35.80
C LYS A 76 -40.45 15.24 36.53
N ARG A 77 -40.43 15.25 37.87
CA ARG A 77 -39.42 14.52 38.67
C ARG A 77 -39.61 13.00 38.60
N ILE A 78 -40.85 12.52 38.62
CA ILE A 78 -41.15 11.07 38.57
C ILE A 78 -40.81 10.50 37.19
N LYS A 79 -41.07 11.26 36.12
CA LYS A 79 -40.63 10.87 34.76
C LYS A 79 -39.11 10.79 34.60
N LEU A 80 -38.35 11.64 35.30
CA LEU A 80 -36.89 11.60 35.27
C LEU A 80 -36.34 10.39 36.06
N GLN A 81 -37.01 9.99 37.13
CA GLN A 81 -36.66 8.78 37.89
C GLN A 81 -36.93 7.51 37.09
N GLU A 82 -38.10 7.39 36.43
CA GLU A 82 -38.41 6.24 35.57
C GLU A 82 -37.46 6.12 34.36
N VAL A 83 -36.98 7.24 33.83
CA VAL A 83 -35.98 7.24 32.74
C VAL A 83 -34.60 6.84 33.26
N ASN A 84 -34.23 7.26 34.47
CA ASN A 84 -32.97 6.86 35.09
C ASN A 84 -32.97 5.38 35.49
N GLU A 85 -34.07 4.86 36.03
CA GLU A 85 -34.21 3.43 36.36
C GLU A 85 -34.15 2.55 35.11
N LYS A 86 -34.81 2.95 34.01
CA LYS A 86 -34.71 2.25 32.72
C LYS A 86 -33.31 2.29 32.12
N ASN A 87 -32.56 3.38 32.33
CA ASN A 87 -31.16 3.49 31.91
C ASN A 87 -30.21 2.66 32.79
N LEU A 88 -30.52 2.49 34.07
CA LEU A 88 -29.78 1.63 35.00
C LEU A 88 -30.02 0.14 34.69
N GLU A 89 -31.25 -0.25 34.35
CA GLU A 89 -31.58 -1.62 33.94
C GLU A 89 -30.99 -1.98 32.56
N SER A 90 -30.93 -1.05 31.61
CA SER A 90 -30.25 -1.29 30.32
C SER A 90 -28.73 -1.40 30.47
N GLN A 91 -28.12 -0.60 31.36
CA GLN A 91 -26.69 -0.73 31.69
C GLN A 91 -26.34 -1.99 32.49
N GLN A 92 -27.26 -2.53 33.29
CA GLN A 92 -27.08 -3.81 33.97
C GLN A 92 -27.20 -4.99 32.99
N LYS A 93 -28.15 -4.94 32.04
CA LYS A 93 -28.27 -5.95 30.97
C LYS A 93 -27.08 -5.95 30.01
N GLU A 94 -26.51 -4.79 29.68
CA GLU A 94 -25.26 -4.71 28.91
C GLU A 94 -24.05 -5.28 29.69
N LYS A 95 -23.98 -5.09 31.01
CA LYS A 95 -22.89 -5.65 31.84
C LYS A 95 -23.00 -7.15 32.06
N GLU A 96 -24.22 -7.70 32.15
CA GLU A 96 -24.41 -9.15 32.28
C GLU A 96 -24.11 -9.89 30.97
N GLN A 97 -24.46 -9.32 29.80
CA GLN A 97 -24.08 -9.88 28.49
C GLN A 97 -22.56 -9.87 28.23
N ILE A 98 -21.82 -8.90 28.77
CA ILE A 98 -20.34 -8.85 28.64
C ILE A 98 -19.65 -9.93 29.50
N SER A 99 -20.30 -10.44 30.55
CA SER A 99 -19.71 -11.44 31.44
C SER A 99 -19.83 -12.89 30.93
N SER A 100 -20.89 -13.22 30.19
CA SER A 100 -21.16 -14.59 29.72
C SER A 100 -20.47 -14.97 28.41
N ASP A 101 -20.07 -14.00 27.59
CA ASP A 101 -19.43 -14.26 26.28
C ASP A 101 -17.88 -14.37 26.37
N SER A 102 -17.32 -14.32 27.59
CA SER A 102 -15.87 -14.31 27.81
C SER A 102 -15.18 -15.68 27.74
N ASN A 103 -15.93 -16.80 27.62
CA ASN A 103 -15.36 -18.15 27.77
C ASN A 103 -15.56 -19.13 26.60
N LEU A 104 -16.02 -18.71 25.42
CA LEU A 104 -15.95 -19.54 24.20
C LEU A 104 -15.79 -18.67 22.95
N LEU A 105 -14.57 -18.26 22.60
CA LEU A 105 -14.25 -17.86 21.22
C LEU A 105 -12.73 -17.98 20.92
N SER A 106 -12.43 -18.54 19.76
CA SER A 106 -11.13 -18.82 19.10
C SER A 106 -9.94 -17.85 19.36
N PRO A 107 -8.67 -18.28 19.17
CA PRO A 107 -7.46 -17.50 19.51
C PRO A 107 -7.16 -16.25 18.66
N PHE A 108 -8.05 -15.82 17.75
CA PHE A 108 -7.72 -14.88 16.67
C PHE A 108 -8.25 -13.45 16.83
N ARG A 109 -8.69 -13.02 18.02
CA ARG A 109 -8.95 -11.59 18.29
C ARG A 109 -7.98 -11.03 19.32
N THR A 110 -6.76 -10.78 18.89
CA THR A 110 -5.83 -9.92 19.62
C THR A 110 -6.21 -8.45 19.38
N ASN A 111 -6.08 -7.62 20.42
CA ASN A 111 -6.51 -6.21 20.42
C ASN A 111 -5.90 -5.41 19.24
N LEU A 112 -6.71 -4.55 18.58
CA LEU A 112 -6.29 -3.63 17.51
C LEU A 112 -5.14 -2.68 17.93
N LEU A 113 -4.96 -2.49 19.24
CA LEU A 113 -3.93 -1.65 19.86
C LEU A 113 -2.58 -2.34 20.04
N ASP A 114 -2.55 -3.67 19.99
CA ASP A 114 -1.27 -4.37 19.97
C ASP A 114 -0.58 -4.05 18.64
N LEU A 115 0.72 -3.79 18.64
CA LEU A 115 1.42 -3.39 17.40
C LEU A 115 1.97 -4.65 16.74
N PRO A 116 1.88 -4.80 15.40
CA PRO A 116 2.55 -5.92 14.73
C PRO A 116 4.04 -5.93 15.05
N ASN A 117 4.62 -7.12 15.29
CA ASN A 117 6.03 -7.29 15.66
C ASN A 117 7.02 -6.55 14.74
N ARG A 118 6.66 -6.40 13.45
CA ARG A 118 7.46 -5.68 12.44
C ARG A 118 7.46 -4.15 12.61
N ILE A 119 6.37 -3.59 13.13
CA ILE A 119 6.27 -2.17 13.44
C ILE A 119 6.90 -1.90 14.80
N GLN A 120 6.74 -2.81 15.77
CA GLN A 120 7.45 -2.75 17.04
C GLN A 120 8.96 -2.79 16.81
N SER A 121 9.45 -3.74 16.00
CA SER A 121 10.88 -3.78 15.64
C SER A 121 11.34 -2.48 14.99
N ALA A 122 10.58 -1.92 14.06
CA ALA A 122 10.94 -0.64 13.42
C ALA A 122 10.91 0.57 14.35
N LEU A 123 10.01 0.58 15.35
CA LEU A 123 9.94 1.63 16.39
C LEU A 123 11.10 1.52 17.39
N ASP A 124 11.50 0.29 17.72
CA ASP A 124 12.65 0.00 18.58
C ASP A 124 13.98 0.24 17.83
N GLU A 125 14.00 0.00 16.51
CA GLU A 125 15.11 0.20 15.58
C GLU A 125 15.29 1.66 15.14
N LYS A 126 15.29 2.65 16.05
CA LYS A 126 15.74 4.04 15.75
C LYS A 126 17.16 4.16 15.16
N GLN A 127 17.81 3.03 14.85
CA GLN A 127 19.15 2.89 14.30
C GLN A 127 19.18 2.36 12.86
N ASP A 128 18.05 2.17 12.16
CA ASP A 128 17.99 1.76 10.74
C ASP A 128 18.27 2.92 9.76
N VAL A 129 19.25 3.76 10.14
CA VAL A 129 19.70 4.99 9.44
C VAL A 129 20.51 4.68 8.17
N ILE A 130 20.94 3.43 7.95
CA ILE A 130 21.95 3.12 6.92
C ILE A 130 21.36 2.42 5.67
N HIS A 131 20.13 1.90 5.74
CA HIS A 131 19.60 1.10 4.63
C HIS A 131 18.76 1.90 3.63
N LYS A 132 19.49 2.46 2.67
CA LYS A 132 19.01 3.09 1.43
C LYS A 132 18.35 2.04 0.53
N THR A 133 17.11 1.67 0.80
CA THR A 133 16.41 0.67 -0.03
C THR A 133 15.18 1.30 -0.68
N ILE A 134 15.23 1.36 -2.01
CA ILE A 134 14.05 1.64 -2.84
C ILE A 134 13.28 0.31 -2.95
N PRO A 135 11.94 0.32 -2.90
CA PRO A 135 11.14 -0.88 -3.06
C PRO A 135 11.54 -1.65 -4.33
N LYS A 136 11.78 -2.95 -4.16
CA LYS A 136 12.23 -3.81 -5.26
C LYS A 136 11.06 -4.49 -5.97
N LYS A 137 10.17 -5.12 -5.21
CA LYS A 137 9.09 -5.98 -5.69
C LYS A 137 7.77 -5.64 -5.02
N GLN A 138 6.69 -6.09 -5.64
CA GLN A 138 5.37 -6.09 -5.03
C GLN A 138 5.38 -7.11 -3.89
N ILE A 139 5.00 -6.72 -2.68
CA ILE A 139 4.94 -7.62 -1.52
C ILE A 139 3.49 -8.05 -1.27
N ILE A 140 2.54 -7.11 -1.35
CA ILE A 140 1.14 -7.34 -0.97
C ILE A 140 0.24 -6.70 -2.04
N SER A 141 -0.67 -7.49 -2.60
CA SER A 141 -1.91 -6.96 -3.21
C SER A 141 -3.05 -7.14 -2.22
N LEU A 142 -3.81 -6.07 -1.95
CA LEU A 142 -4.98 -6.18 -1.08
C LEU A 142 -6.11 -6.91 -1.82
N PRO A 143 -6.76 -7.91 -1.19
CA PRO A 143 -7.62 -8.89 -1.87
C PRO A 143 -8.99 -8.35 -2.31
N LYS A 144 -9.45 -7.24 -1.72
CA LYS A 144 -10.74 -6.61 -2.10
C LYS A 144 -10.48 -5.41 -2.99
N GLU A 145 -10.77 -5.56 -4.26
CA GLU A 145 -10.66 -4.47 -5.22
C GLU A 145 -11.75 -3.41 -4.96
N HIS A 146 -11.42 -2.15 -5.24
CA HIS A 146 -12.44 -1.11 -5.42
C HIS A 146 -13.11 -1.32 -6.78
N THR A 147 -14.41 -1.01 -6.88
CA THR A 147 -15.13 -1.21 -8.16
C THR A 147 -14.77 -0.16 -9.22
N LYS A 148 -14.24 0.98 -8.78
CA LYS A 148 -13.75 2.08 -9.62
C LYS A 148 -12.38 2.54 -9.14
N GLY A 149 -11.76 3.38 -9.95
CA GLY A 149 -10.44 3.93 -9.70
C GLY A 149 -10.29 4.62 -8.34
N VAL A 150 -9.12 4.41 -7.73
CA VAL A 150 -8.74 5.02 -6.46
C VAL A 150 -8.05 6.35 -6.74
N ASN A 151 -8.42 7.39 -5.99
CA ASN A 151 -7.87 8.74 -6.15
C ASN A 151 -6.75 9.04 -5.15
N VAL A 152 -6.89 8.60 -3.90
CA VAL A 152 -5.98 8.95 -2.80
C VAL A 152 -5.62 7.74 -1.97
N LEU A 153 -4.36 7.70 -1.54
CA LEU A 153 -3.82 6.67 -0.68
C LEU A 153 -3.02 7.27 0.47
N LEU A 154 -3.31 6.88 1.71
CA LEU A 154 -2.66 7.46 2.90
C LEU A 154 -2.42 6.46 4.01
N TRP A 155 -1.16 6.33 4.41
CA TRP A 155 -0.79 5.64 5.64
C TRP A 155 -1.20 6.43 6.88
N CYS A 156 -1.58 5.71 7.92
CA CYS A 156 -1.75 6.27 9.25
C CYS A 156 -0.37 6.57 9.85
N GLY A 157 -0.09 7.85 10.08
CA GLY A 157 1.25 8.32 10.47
C GLY A 157 1.80 7.80 11.81
N SER A 158 0.95 7.48 12.79
CA SER A 158 1.41 7.11 14.15
C SER A 158 1.97 5.70 14.23
N PHE A 159 1.28 4.74 13.61
CA PHE A 159 1.59 3.32 13.75
C PHE A 159 1.92 2.67 12.41
N GLY A 160 1.66 3.33 11.27
CA GLY A 160 1.91 2.76 9.94
C GLY A 160 1.08 1.52 9.60
N GLN A 161 0.30 0.96 10.52
CA GLN A 161 -0.44 -0.29 10.32
C GLN A 161 -1.61 -0.14 9.36
N LEU A 162 -2.33 0.98 9.48
CA LEU A 162 -3.54 1.24 8.73
C LEU A 162 -3.25 2.04 7.47
N LEU A 163 -3.86 1.62 6.37
CA LEU A 163 -3.84 2.30 5.09
C LEU A 163 -5.26 2.76 4.73
N ALA A 164 -5.44 4.02 4.38
CA ALA A 164 -6.71 4.57 3.93
C ALA A 164 -6.69 4.76 2.41
N SER A 165 -7.76 4.35 1.73
CA SER A 165 -7.95 4.55 0.29
C SER A 165 -9.29 5.22 0.02
N ALA A 166 -9.29 6.25 -0.83
CA ALA A 166 -10.51 6.93 -1.27
C ALA A 166 -10.74 6.70 -2.76
N SER A 167 -11.92 6.19 -3.13
CA SER A 167 -12.24 5.78 -4.50
C SER A 167 -13.40 6.56 -5.11
N MET A 168 -13.45 6.54 -6.45
CA MET A 168 -14.58 7.01 -7.25
C MET A 168 -15.84 6.16 -7.09
N ASP A 169 -15.75 4.99 -6.44
CA ASP A 169 -16.91 4.15 -6.09
C ASP A 169 -17.78 4.74 -4.96
N GLY A 170 -17.36 5.86 -4.38
CA GLY A 170 -18.06 6.51 -3.27
C GLY A 170 -17.71 5.89 -1.92
N THR A 171 -16.65 5.09 -1.82
CA THR A 171 -16.21 4.50 -0.56
C THR A 171 -14.81 4.98 -0.18
N VAL A 172 -14.63 5.20 1.11
CA VAL A 172 -13.31 5.27 1.75
C VAL A 172 -13.11 3.99 2.53
N ARG A 173 -12.08 3.22 2.20
CA ARG A 173 -11.76 1.96 2.88
C ARG A 173 -10.52 2.13 3.74
N ILE A 174 -10.55 1.54 4.92
CA ILE A 174 -9.41 1.44 5.84
C ILE A 174 -8.97 -0.01 5.87
N TRP A 175 -7.69 -0.23 5.60
CA TRP A 175 -7.07 -1.54 5.48
C TRP A 175 -6.09 -1.75 6.63
N ASP A 176 -6.09 -2.93 7.22
CA ASP A 176 -4.97 -3.38 8.04
C ASP A 176 -4.04 -4.19 7.15
N VAL A 177 -2.84 -3.65 6.92
CA VAL A 177 -1.89 -4.22 5.97
C VAL A 177 -1.14 -5.42 6.55
N PHE A 178 -0.83 -5.41 7.85
CA PHE A 178 0.12 -6.37 8.41
C PHE A 178 -0.54 -7.58 9.03
N ARG A 179 -1.73 -7.43 9.63
CA ARG A 179 -2.39 -8.53 10.36
C ARG A 179 -3.35 -9.31 9.48
N SER A 180 -4.48 -8.68 9.17
CA SER A 180 -5.57 -9.35 8.47
C SER A 180 -5.45 -9.24 6.95
N LYS A 181 -4.66 -8.28 6.43
CA LYS A 181 -4.64 -7.93 4.99
C LYS A 181 -6.05 -7.64 4.46
N GLU A 182 -6.96 -7.19 5.31
CA GLU A 182 -8.38 -7.00 5.01
C GLU A 182 -8.83 -5.57 5.28
N CYS A 183 -10.00 -5.23 4.73
CA CYS A 183 -10.67 -3.96 5.03
C CYS A 183 -11.29 -4.02 6.43
N VAL A 184 -10.81 -3.16 7.33
CA VAL A 184 -11.31 -3.03 8.71
C VAL A 184 -12.59 -2.19 8.76
N ARG A 185 -12.63 -1.11 7.98
CA ARG A 185 -13.76 -0.17 8.00
C ARG A 185 -14.01 0.40 6.61
N VAL A 186 -15.29 0.67 6.31
CA VAL A 186 -15.72 1.35 5.09
C VAL A 186 -16.58 2.55 5.48
N ILE A 187 -16.31 3.72 4.88
CA ILE A 187 -17.10 4.94 5.01
C ILE A 187 -17.76 5.21 3.66
N ASN A 188 -19.08 5.28 3.65
CA ASN A 188 -19.86 5.45 2.42
C ASN A 188 -20.17 6.93 2.16
N HIS A 189 -20.09 7.30 0.89
CA HIS A 189 -20.49 8.55 0.27
C HIS A 189 -21.49 8.20 -0.84
N ASP A 190 -22.43 9.10 -1.11
CA ASP A 190 -23.47 8.99 -2.14
C ASP A 190 -22.88 9.16 -3.56
N GLY A 191 -21.62 9.59 -3.66
CA GLY A 191 -20.89 9.80 -4.90
C GLY A 191 -19.38 9.82 -4.69
N ALA A 192 -18.64 10.09 -5.77
CA ALA A 192 -17.20 9.83 -5.84
C ALA A 192 -16.38 10.67 -4.83
N VAL A 193 -15.47 10.01 -4.13
CA VAL A 193 -14.58 10.67 -3.16
C VAL A 193 -13.33 11.17 -3.88
N LYS A 194 -13.02 12.46 -3.75
CA LYS A 194 -11.86 13.09 -4.43
C LYS A 194 -10.62 13.13 -3.54
N ASP A 195 -10.81 13.40 -2.25
CA ASP A 195 -9.73 13.49 -1.29
C ASP A 195 -10.13 12.95 0.08
N ALA A 196 -9.15 12.46 0.81
CA ALA A 196 -9.29 12.03 2.19
C ALA A 196 -8.01 12.38 2.96
N LYS A 197 -8.12 12.68 4.25
CA LYS A 197 -6.98 12.93 5.14
C LYS A 197 -7.24 12.38 6.53
N TRP A 198 -6.23 11.76 7.11
CA TRP A 198 -6.22 11.43 8.53
C TRP A 198 -6.18 12.70 9.38
N ASP A 199 -6.94 12.71 10.46
CA ASP A 199 -6.87 13.73 11.51
C ASP A 199 -5.44 13.82 12.09
N ASN A 200 -5.11 14.93 12.74
CA ASN A 200 -3.82 15.14 13.41
C ASN A 200 -3.63 14.13 14.55
N PHE A 201 -4.72 13.76 15.25
CA PHE A 201 -4.73 12.68 16.24
C PHE A 201 -4.79 11.28 15.63
N ARG A 202 -4.94 11.16 14.30
CA ARG A 202 -4.98 9.91 13.53
C ARG A 202 -6.10 8.93 13.90
N ASN A 203 -7.10 9.38 14.66
CA ASN A 203 -8.25 8.54 15.06
C ASN A 203 -9.37 8.52 14.02
N ASN A 204 -9.57 9.63 13.31
CA ASN A 204 -10.64 9.82 12.35
C ASN A 204 -10.10 10.17 10.96
N ILE A 205 -10.92 9.95 9.93
CA ILE A 205 -10.62 10.30 8.55
C ILE A 205 -11.60 11.36 8.08
N LEU A 206 -11.07 12.49 7.62
CA LEU A 206 -11.81 13.49 6.87
C LEU A 206 -11.89 13.04 5.42
N SER A 207 -13.08 13.02 4.84
CA SER A 207 -13.29 12.59 3.45
C SER A 207 -14.27 13.51 2.76
N GLY A 208 -14.01 13.84 1.49
CA GLY A 208 -14.85 14.75 0.72
C GLY A 208 -14.78 14.50 -0.78
N GLY A 209 -15.85 14.88 -1.47
CA GLY A 209 -15.99 14.59 -2.89
C GLY A 209 -17.16 15.27 -3.58
N TYR A 210 -17.74 14.57 -4.56
CA TYR A 210 -18.79 15.07 -5.45
C TYR A 210 -20.15 15.30 -4.77
N ASP A 211 -20.35 14.70 -3.61
CA ASP A 211 -21.58 14.78 -2.81
C ASP A 211 -21.74 16.14 -2.15
N LYS A 212 -20.70 16.97 -2.25
CA LYS A 212 -20.63 18.28 -1.60
C LYS A 212 -20.73 18.18 -0.08
N ILE A 213 -20.43 17.01 0.49
CA ILE A 213 -20.41 16.78 1.92
C ILE A 213 -19.00 16.34 2.29
N VAL A 214 -18.46 16.93 3.35
CA VAL A 214 -17.27 16.42 4.02
C VAL A 214 -17.72 15.57 5.21
N LYS A 215 -17.22 14.34 5.33
CA LYS A 215 -17.54 13.42 6.42
C LYS A 215 -16.31 13.19 7.30
N LEU A 216 -16.49 13.24 8.62
CA LEU A 216 -15.50 12.86 9.64
C LEU A 216 -16.14 11.93 10.68
N THR A 217 -17.14 12.47 11.36
CA THR A 217 -18.03 11.83 12.35
C THR A 217 -19.41 12.48 12.21
N ASN A 218 -19.41 13.82 12.17
CA ASN A 218 -20.47 14.65 11.66
C ASN A 218 -20.31 14.87 10.14
N SER A 219 -21.40 15.30 9.51
CA SER A 219 -21.43 15.71 8.10
C SER A 219 -21.38 17.23 7.98
N PHE A 220 -20.49 17.75 7.13
CA PHE A 220 -20.32 19.18 6.85
C PHE A 220 -20.81 19.47 5.43
N PRO A 221 -21.97 20.14 5.25
CA PRO A 221 -22.51 20.41 3.93
C PRO A 221 -21.82 21.60 3.26
N HIS A 222 -21.51 21.45 1.98
CA HIS A 222 -20.98 22.48 1.08
C HIS A 222 -21.94 22.74 -0.09
N PRO A 223 -21.91 23.95 -0.68
CA PRO A 223 -22.71 24.27 -1.87
C PRO A 223 -22.15 23.63 -3.14
N GLN A 224 -20.85 23.31 -3.15
CA GLN A 224 -20.12 22.82 -4.31
C GLN A 224 -19.25 21.61 -3.97
N VAL A 225 -18.77 20.95 -5.03
CA VAL A 225 -17.90 19.78 -4.95
C VAL A 225 -16.60 20.14 -4.23
N VAL A 226 -16.21 19.28 -3.29
CA VAL A 226 -14.96 19.39 -2.56
C VAL A 226 -13.90 18.59 -3.30
N THR A 227 -12.83 19.26 -3.68
CA THR A 227 -11.75 18.69 -4.50
C THR A 227 -10.54 18.30 -3.66
N SER A 228 -10.20 19.12 -2.66
CA SER A 228 -9.04 18.91 -1.78
C SER A 228 -9.35 19.25 -0.33
N LEU A 229 -8.69 18.55 0.57
CA LEU A 229 -8.88 18.67 2.01
C LEU A 229 -7.53 18.69 2.73
N ARG A 230 -7.40 19.56 3.73
CA ARG A 230 -6.19 19.59 4.56
C ARG A 230 -6.48 20.06 5.98
N TYR A 231 -5.89 19.36 6.95
CA TYR A 231 -5.91 19.78 8.35
C TYR A 231 -4.87 20.87 8.60
N HIS A 232 -5.21 21.79 9.50
CA HIS A 232 -4.25 22.77 9.96
C HIS A 232 -3.19 22.09 10.85
N PRO A 233 -1.89 22.33 10.63
CA PRO A 233 -0.82 21.59 11.32
C PRO A 233 -0.79 21.83 12.84
N LYS A 234 -0.99 23.09 13.28
CA LYS A 234 -0.97 23.45 14.71
C LYS A 234 -2.32 23.39 15.43
N GLN A 235 -3.44 23.43 14.70
CA GLN A 235 -4.79 23.52 15.25
C GLN A 235 -5.59 22.32 14.78
N PRO A 236 -5.76 21.27 15.61
CA PRO A 236 -6.37 20.03 15.16
C PRO A 236 -7.86 20.17 14.82
N ASN A 237 -8.54 21.13 15.44
CA ASN A 237 -9.96 21.35 15.23
C ASN A 237 -10.27 22.13 13.94
N VAL A 238 -9.25 22.63 13.23
CA VAL A 238 -9.46 23.45 12.04
C VAL A 238 -9.01 22.69 10.80
N PHE A 239 -9.89 22.64 9.81
CA PHE A 239 -9.55 22.10 8.50
C PHE A 239 -9.93 23.09 7.39
N VAL A 240 -9.26 22.93 6.26
CA VAL A 240 -9.46 23.72 5.05
C VAL A 240 -9.93 22.81 3.93
N SER A 241 -10.92 23.30 3.20
CA SER A 241 -11.53 22.63 2.06
C SER A 241 -11.38 23.48 0.80
N GLY A 242 -10.82 22.90 -0.25
CA GLY A 242 -10.81 23.44 -1.60
C GLY A 242 -12.06 23.01 -2.35
N MET A 243 -12.70 23.96 -3.04
CA MET A 243 -13.90 23.71 -3.81
C MET A 243 -13.69 24.04 -5.29
N MET A 244 -14.56 23.49 -6.14
CA MET A 244 -14.49 23.70 -7.58
C MET A 244 -14.92 25.11 -8.04
N LYS A 245 -15.85 25.78 -7.33
CA LYS A 245 -16.46 27.05 -7.78
C LYS A 245 -16.52 28.21 -6.78
N ASP A 246 -16.35 28.00 -5.48
CA ASP A 246 -16.35 29.11 -4.49
C ASP A 246 -15.06 29.19 -3.66
N GLY A 247 -13.93 28.81 -4.27
CA GLY A 247 -12.60 28.95 -3.68
C GLY A 247 -12.38 28.04 -2.47
N ILE A 248 -11.79 28.61 -1.42
CA ILE A 248 -11.33 27.87 -0.25
C ILE A 248 -12.14 28.31 0.97
N ARG A 249 -12.52 27.34 1.81
CA ARG A 249 -13.22 27.55 3.08
C ARG A 249 -12.48 26.91 4.23
N THR A 250 -12.54 27.57 5.38
CA THR A 250 -11.96 27.09 6.63
C THR A 250 -13.08 26.77 7.61
N TRP A 251 -13.00 25.62 8.27
CA TRP A 251 -14.02 25.08 9.16
C TRP A 251 -13.46 24.80 10.54
N ASP A 252 -14.28 24.99 11.57
CA ASP A 252 -13.98 24.52 12.94
C ASP A 252 -14.84 23.30 13.26
N LEU A 253 -14.19 22.16 13.49
CA LEU A 253 -14.78 20.87 13.82
C LEU A 253 -15.62 20.89 15.10
N ARG A 254 -15.32 21.80 16.04
CA ARG A 254 -16.07 21.88 17.31
C ARG A 254 -17.44 22.53 17.13
N SER A 255 -17.51 23.53 16.26
CA SER A 255 -18.72 24.32 16.05
C SER A 255 -19.54 23.86 14.85
N ASN A 256 -18.95 23.05 13.96
CA ASN A 256 -19.47 22.70 12.65
C ASN A 256 -19.85 23.93 11.80
N LYS A 257 -19.16 25.06 12.02
CA LYS A 257 -19.39 26.31 11.29
C LYS A 257 -18.18 26.67 10.45
N ILE A 258 -18.48 27.38 9.36
CA ILE A 258 -17.48 28.03 8.52
C ILE A 258 -16.87 29.17 9.34
N VAL A 259 -15.55 29.14 9.50
CA VAL A 259 -14.79 30.21 10.15
C VAL A 259 -14.53 31.34 9.17
N LYS A 260 -14.08 30.98 7.95
CA LYS A 260 -13.72 31.94 6.89
C LYS A 260 -14.03 31.37 5.51
N GLU A 261 -14.34 32.28 4.60
CA GLU A 261 -14.61 32.00 3.19
C GLU A 261 -13.85 32.99 2.31
N SER A 262 -13.21 32.48 1.26
CA SER A 262 -12.57 33.33 0.25
C SER A 262 -13.63 33.94 -0.68
N ARG A 263 -13.65 35.27 -0.81
CA ARG A 263 -14.70 36.00 -1.56
C ARG A 263 -14.52 36.08 -3.06
N LYS A 264 -13.39 35.63 -3.58
CA LYS A 264 -13.02 35.81 -4.99
C LYS A 264 -12.83 34.42 -5.61
N PHE A 265 -13.14 34.30 -6.89
CA PHE A 265 -13.19 33.05 -7.63
C PHE A 265 -12.08 33.00 -8.68
N TRP A 266 -11.35 31.88 -8.76
CA TRP A 266 -10.18 31.73 -9.64
C TRP A 266 -10.07 30.33 -10.25
N GLY A 267 -11.21 29.74 -10.63
CA GLY A 267 -11.28 28.38 -11.15
C GLY A 267 -11.27 27.31 -10.07
N SER A 268 -11.12 26.06 -10.50
CA SER A 268 -11.17 24.89 -9.62
C SER A 268 -9.89 24.75 -8.82
N VAL A 269 -10.01 24.58 -7.50
CA VAL A 269 -8.87 24.25 -6.64
C VAL A 269 -8.52 22.78 -6.82
N ASN A 270 -7.29 22.45 -7.20
CA ASN A 270 -6.84 21.08 -7.40
C ASN A 270 -6.29 20.45 -6.12
N ASP A 271 -5.36 21.15 -5.46
CA ASP A 271 -4.72 20.68 -4.23
C ASP A 271 -4.41 21.85 -3.29
N ILE A 272 -4.33 21.52 -2.00
CA ILE A 272 -4.06 22.46 -0.91
C ILE A 272 -3.03 21.86 0.04
N GLU A 273 -2.01 22.63 0.38
CA GLU A 273 -0.96 22.23 1.31
C GLU A 273 -0.67 23.37 2.30
N PHE A 274 -0.43 23.04 3.57
CA PHE A 274 -0.06 24.05 4.56
C PHE A 274 1.46 24.24 4.59
N PHE A 275 1.89 25.47 4.88
CA PHE A 275 3.23 25.66 5.40
C PHE A 275 3.32 25.17 6.86
N PRO A 276 4.50 24.76 7.34
CA PRO A 276 4.69 24.26 8.70
C PRO A 276 4.34 25.30 9.77
N ASP A 277 4.50 26.57 9.43
CA ASP A 277 4.14 27.69 10.29
C ASP A 277 2.65 27.73 10.63
N GLY A 278 1.80 27.11 9.78
CA GLY A 278 0.35 27.14 9.90
C GLY A 278 -0.28 28.51 9.61
N ILE A 279 0.51 29.50 9.18
CA ILE A 279 0.01 30.84 8.86
C ILE A 279 -0.27 30.96 7.36
N ASN A 280 0.59 30.35 6.55
CA ASN A 280 0.48 30.39 5.10
C ASN A 280 -0.11 29.08 4.56
N LEU A 281 -0.88 29.18 3.48
CA LEU A 281 -1.51 28.06 2.78
C LEU A 281 -1.16 28.14 1.29
N LEU A 282 -0.72 27.03 0.71
CA LEU A 282 -0.52 26.87 -0.72
C LEU A 282 -1.79 26.34 -1.37
N CYS A 283 -2.15 26.93 -2.50
CA CYS A 283 -3.28 26.50 -3.31
C CYS A 283 -2.84 26.34 -4.76
N CYS A 284 -3.28 25.25 -5.39
CA CYS A 284 -3.18 25.09 -6.84
C CYS A 284 -4.56 25.21 -7.50
N SER A 285 -4.64 25.93 -8.64
CA SER A 285 -5.87 26.12 -9.42
C SER A 285 -5.70 25.77 -10.90
N ASP A 286 -6.79 25.29 -11.51
CA ASP A 286 -6.88 24.88 -12.93
C ASP A 286 -7.60 25.94 -13.78
N TYR A 287 -7.11 27.17 -13.79
CA TYR A 287 -7.73 28.26 -14.54
C TYR A 287 -6.83 28.79 -15.64
N VAL A 288 -7.02 28.25 -16.85
CA VAL A 288 -6.37 28.74 -18.07
C VAL A 288 -7.37 29.62 -18.82
N VAL A 289 -7.32 30.94 -18.60
CA VAL A 289 -7.94 31.89 -19.52
C VAL A 289 -6.91 32.30 -20.57
N ARG A 290 -7.39 32.70 -21.75
CA ARG A 290 -6.56 33.28 -22.83
C ARG A 290 -5.72 34.51 -22.40
N ASN A 291 -5.97 35.07 -21.22
CA ASN A 291 -5.19 36.15 -20.64
C ASN A 291 -4.09 35.57 -19.74
N SER A 292 -2.83 35.86 -20.07
CA SER A 292 -1.59 35.37 -19.47
C SER A 292 -1.34 35.78 -18.00
N SER A 293 -2.30 36.41 -17.33
CA SER A 293 -2.14 36.96 -15.98
C SER A 293 -2.62 36.03 -14.86
N ASP A 294 -3.38 34.99 -15.16
CA ASP A 294 -4.00 34.12 -14.16
C ASP A 294 -3.14 32.88 -13.92
N LYS A 295 -3.07 32.44 -12.65
CA LYS A 295 -1.87 31.81 -12.08
C LYS A 295 -2.24 30.48 -11.45
N ASN A 296 -1.39 29.47 -11.61
CA ASN A 296 -1.72 28.11 -11.19
C ASN A 296 -1.39 27.85 -9.71
N ILE A 297 -0.47 28.61 -9.10
CA ILE A 297 -0.06 28.43 -7.69
C ILE A 297 -0.11 29.76 -6.96
N MET A 298 -0.82 29.80 -5.83
CA MET A 298 -1.00 30.97 -4.98
C MET A 298 -0.69 30.66 -3.52
N VAL A 299 -0.18 31.65 -2.79
CA VAL A 299 -0.01 31.57 -1.32
C VAL A 299 -1.02 32.48 -0.63
N TRP A 300 -1.68 31.94 0.38
CA TRP A 300 -2.72 32.57 1.17
C TRP A 300 -2.27 32.75 2.61
N ASP A 301 -2.69 33.85 3.25
CA ASP A 301 -2.69 33.95 4.71
C ASP A 301 -3.99 33.36 5.26
N ILE A 302 -3.92 32.38 6.16
CA ILE A 302 -5.09 31.72 6.76
C ILE A 302 -5.84 32.65 7.71
N ASN A 303 -5.14 33.60 8.33
CA ASN A 303 -5.75 34.54 9.26
C ASN A 303 -6.63 35.55 8.52
N SER A 304 -6.15 36.08 7.40
CA SER A 304 -6.89 37.09 6.64
C SER A 304 -7.72 36.49 5.50
N MET A 305 -7.43 35.25 5.12
CA MET A 305 -7.90 34.61 3.89
C MET A 305 -7.63 35.46 2.64
N THR A 306 -6.49 36.16 2.64
CA THR A 306 -6.03 37.01 1.54
C THR A 306 -4.87 36.35 0.83
N SER A 307 -4.80 36.53 -0.49
CA SER A 307 -3.67 36.06 -1.29
C SER A 307 -2.44 36.93 -1.01
N ILE A 308 -1.39 36.36 -0.43
CA ILE A 308 -0.13 37.05 -0.17
C ILE A 308 0.66 37.19 -1.47
N SER A 309 0.80 36.11 -2.22
CA SER A 309 1.48 36.11 -3.51
C SER A 309 0.61 35.39 -4.54
N ASN A 310 0.44 36.10 -5.64
CA ASN A 310 -0.28 35.56 -6.78
C ASN A 310 0.73 34.98 -7.80
N GLN A 311 1.93 35.56 -8.00
CA GLN A 311 2.87 35.23 -9.09
C GLN A 311 4.00 34.29 -8.70
N ILE A 312 3.69 33.06 -8.31
CA ILE A 312 4.73 32.06 -8.05
C ILE A 312 5.08 31.27 -9.31
N TYR A 313 4.05 30.99 -10.11
CA TYR A 313 4.17 30.14 -11.28
C TYR A 313 3.55 30.80 -12.50
N GLN A 314 4.36 30.95 -13.55
CA GLN A 314 4.02 31.65 -14.79
C GLN A 314 3.96 30.72 -16.00
N GLU A 315 4.16 29.41 -15.81
CA GLU A 315 4.10 28.45 -16.90
C GLU A 315 2.63 28.15 -17.26
N ALA A 316 2.39 27.79 -18.53
CA ALA A 316 1.05 27.65 -19.08
C ALA A 316 0.28 26.41 -18.57
N PHE A 317 0.97 25.41 -18.03
CA PHE A 317 0.38 24.15 -17.60
C PHE A 317 -0.13 24.22 -16.16
N SER A 318 -1.36 23.77 -15.90
CA SER A 318 -1.88 23.66 -14.54
C SER A 318 -1.16 22.58 -13.73
N CYS A 319 -1.13 22.74 -12.41
CA CYS A 319 -0.56 21.73 -11.52
C CYS A 319 -1.67 20.86 -10.92
N THR A 320 -1.39 19.58 -10.72
CA THR A 320 -2.36 18.60 -10.20
C THR A 320 -2.23 18.45 -8.69
N ALA A 321 -1.00 18.46 -8.19
CA ALA A 321 -0.69 18.18 -6.79
C ALA A 321 0.43 19.10 -6.27
N LEU A 322 0.35 19.43 -4.98
CA LEU A 322 1.35 20.20 -4.25
C LEU A 322 1.84 19.43 -3.05
N ARG A 323 3.16 19.39 -2.82
CA ARG A 323 3.73 18.78 -1.61
C ARG A 323 4.86 19.60 -1.02
N MET A 324 4.79 19.78 0.29
CA MET A 324 5.87 20.37 1.06
C MET A 324 6.96 19.33 1.30
N GLN A 325 8.23 19.72 1.17
CA GLN A 325 9.32 18.85 1.59
C GLN A 325 9.29 18.68 3.12
N PRO A 326 9.61 17.50 3.67
CA PRO A 326 9.64 17.28 5.11
C PRO A 326 10.60 18.20 5.88
N LEU A 327 11.72 18.63 5.27
CA LEU A 327 12.65 19.62 5.83
C LEU A 327 12.19 21.07 5.67
N HIS A 328 11.08 21.29 4.96
CA HIS A 328 10.38 22.56 4.83
C HIS A 328 11.13 23.71 4.14
N THR A 329 12.27 23.43 3.52
CA THR A 329 13.04 24.40 2.74
C THR A 329 12.42 24.66 1.37
N HIS A 330 11.89 23.61 0.75
CA HIS A 330 11.29 23.66 -0.59
C HIS A 330 9.91 23.01 -0.60
N PHE A 331 9.11 23.36 -1.60
CA PHE A 331 7.91 22.61 -1.96
C PHE A 331 7.95 22.27 -3.44
N VAL A 332 7.11 21.32 -3.80
CA VAL A 332 7.06 20.72 -5.12
C VAL A 332 5.65 20.82 -5.68
N ALA A 333 5.55 21.10 -6.98
CA ALA A 333 4.30 21.06 -7.72
C ALA A 333 4.41 20.10 -8.91
N GLN A 334 3.46 19.18 -9.02
CA GLN A 334 3.36 18.30 -10.17
C GLN A 334 2.56 19.01 -11.27
N SER A 335 3.18 19.21 -12.43
CA SER A 335 2.58 19.90 -13.57
C SER A 335 1.95 18.90 -14.55
N ASN A 336 0.86 19.31 -15.18
CA ASN A 336 0.29 18.61 -16.33
C ASN A 336 1.23 18.59 -17.55
N GLY A 337 2.29 19.40 -17.53
CA GLY A 337 3.34 19.42 -18.56
C GLY A 337 4.34 18.25 -18.48
N ASN A 338 4.05 17.17 -17.74
CA ASN A 338 4.91 15.98 -17.59
C ASN A 338 6.24 16.24 -16.85
N TYR A 339 6.23 17.21 -15.95
CA TYR A 339 7.35 17.48 -15.06
C TYR A 339 6.89 17.92 -13.68
N ILE A 340 7.81 17.80 -12.73
CA ILE A 340 7.63 18.27 -11.37
C ILE A 340 8.56 19.46 -11.14
N ALA A 341 7.96 20.60 -10.79
CA ALA A 341 8.64 21.86 -10.52
C ALA A 341 8.96 22.02 -9.03
N ILE A 342 10.10 22.64 -8.71
CA ILE A 342 10.57 22.87 -7.34
C ILE A 342 10.53 24.36 -7.03
N PHE A 343 10.04 24.72 -5.85
CA PHE A 343 9.94 26.09 -5.39
C PHE A 343 10.56 26.24 -4.01
N ASN A 344 11.09 27.42 -3.75
CA ASN A 344 11.57 27.76 -2.41
C ASN A 344 10.37 28.02 -1.48
N SER A 345 10.46 27.56 -0.23
CA SER A 345 9.40 27.75 0.79
C SER A 345 9.41 29.18 1.36
N GLU A 346 10.57 29.81 1.37
CA GLU A 346 10.74 31.19 1.83
C GLU A 346 10.30 32.22 0.79
N LYS A 347 9.84 33.39 1.26
CA LYS A 347 9.48 34.51 0.39
C LYS A 347 10.71 34.95 -0.42
N PRO A 348 10.59 35.18 -1.74
CA PRO A 348 9.37 35.36 -2.53
C PRO A 348 8.88 34.09 -3.28
N TRP A 349 9.12 32.90 -2.74
CA TRP A 349 8.69 31.60 -3.29
C TRP A 349 9.15 31.39 -4.72
N ARG A 350 10.45 31.55 -4.97
CA ARG A 350 11.00 31.47 -6.34
C ARG A 350 10.97 30.02 -6.85
N LEU A 351 10.58 29.87 -8.12
CA LEU A 351 10.78 28.65 -8.89
C LEU A 351 12.28 28.41 -9.10
N ASP A 352 12.73 27.21 -8.81
CA ASP A 352 14.08 26.78 -9.16
C ASP A 352 14.11 26.40 -10.65
N LYS A 353 14.89 27.13 -11.45
CA LYS A 353 14.99 26.91 -12.89
C LYS A 353 16.02 25.84 -13.25
N ARG A 354 16.88 25.45 -12.31
CA ARG A 354 18.01 24.54 -12.56
C ARG A 354 17.65 23.07 -12.40
N LYS A 355 16.62 22.77 -11.59
CA LYS A 355 16.23 21.40 -11.24
C LYS A 355 14.75 21.20 -11.52
N ARG A 356 14.44 20.12 -12.22
CA ARG A 356 13.08 19.62 -12.50
C ARG A 356 13.14 18.10 -12.56
N TYR A 357 12.04 17.44 -12.25
CA TYR A 357 11.93 15.99 -12.45
C TYR A 357 11.05 15.71 -13.66
N GLU A 358 11.61 15.03 -14.64
CA GLU A 358 10.96 14.74 -15.93
C GLU A 358 10.88 13.23 -16.15
N GLY A 359 10.17 12.82 -17.20
CA GLY A 359 10.10 11.42 -17.66
C GLY A 359 8.84 10.64 -17.25
N HIS A 360 8.04 11.15 -16.30
CA HIS A 360 6.71 10.63 -16.01
C HIS A 360 5.67 11.38 -16.87
N LEU A 361 4.57 10.72 -17.21
CA LEU A 361 3.46 11.30 -17.95
C LEU A 361 2.29 11.56 -16.99
N VAL A 362 1.73 12.76 -17.05
CA VAL A 362 0.56 13.14 -16.27
C VAL A 362 -0.67 13.21 -17.16
N ASN A 363 -0.54 13.68 -18.41
CA ASN A 363 -1.59 13.67 -19.44
C ASN A 363 -2.99 14.12 -18.95
N GLY A 364 -3.05 15.06 -18.00
CA GLY A 364 -4.31 15.56 -17.42
C GLY A 364 -4.95 14.67 -16.34
N TYR A 365 -4.35 13.53 -15.99
CA TYR A 365 -4.74 12.75 -14.83
C TYR A 365 -4.35 13.46 -13.54
N PRO A 366 -5.15 13.36 -12.45
CA PRO A 366 -4.83 13.96 -11.16
C PRO A 366 -3.79 13.12 -10.41
N ILE A 367 -2.59 13.01 -11.00
CA ILE A 367 -1.48 12.29 -10.40
C ILE A 367 -0.91 13.14 -9.26
N ARG A 368 -0.58 12.47 -8.17
CA ARG A 368 0.04 13.03 -6.97
C ARG A 368 1.48 12.54 -6.87
N CYS A 369 2.30 13.41 -6.29
CA CYS A 369 3.65 13.08 -5.87
C CYS A 369 3.70 13.04 -4.33
N ASN A 370 4.60 12.26 -3.75
CA ASN A 370 4.86 12.27 -2.31
C ASN A 370 6.35 12.04 -2.02
N PHE A 371 6.81 12.63 -0.92
CA PHE A 371 8.19 12.49 -0.44
C PHE A 371 8.36 11.26 0.44
N SER A 372 9.58 10.73 0.45
CA SER A 372 10.00 9.79 1.49
C SER A 372 9.93 10.47 2.85
N LEU A 373 9.39 9.75 3.82
CA LEU A 373 9.38 10.15 5.22
C LEU A 373 10.63 9.56 5.89
N GLU A 374 10.54 9.23 7.19
CA GLU A 374 11.65 8.67 7.94
C GLU A 374 12.18 7.38 7.28
N PRO A 375 13.51 7.14 7.39
CA PRO A 375 14.50 7.80 8.24
C PRO A 375 15.32 8.89 7.55
N ASP A 376 15.27 8.97 6.22
CA ASP A 376 15.90 10.03 5.41
C ASP A 376 14.78 10.93 4.83
N PRO A 377 14.30 11.93 5.60
CA PRO A 377 13.15 12.74 5.21
C PRO A 377 13.44 13.53 3.93
N GLY A 378 12.59 13.34 2.92
CA GLY A 378 12.63 14.10 1.67
C GLY A 378 13.75 13.73 0.71
N ARG A 379 14.42 12.58 0.91
CA ARG A 379 15.48 12.13 0.02
C ARG A 379 14.98 11.57 -1.31
N TYR A 380 13.90 10.80 -1.28
CA TYR A 380 13.28 10.26 -2.49
C TYR A 380 11.94 10.92 -2.73
N LEU A 381 11.62 11.12 -4.00
CA LEU A 381 10.32 11.59 -4.45
C LEU A 381 9.69 10.48 -5.30
N VAL A 382 8.42 10.18 -5.03
CA VAL A 382 7.67 9.20 -5.82
C VAL A 382 6.53 9.89 -6.54
N SER A 383 6.34 9.51 -7.80
CA SER A 383 5.22 9.92 -8.62
C SER A 383 4.64 8.70 -9.33
N GLY A 384 3.32 8.71 -9.50
CA GLY A 384 2.65 7.84 -10.47
C GLY A 384 2.84 8.35 -11.90
N ASP A 385 2.28 7.59 -12.83
CA ASP A 385 2.29 7.84 -14.27
C ASP A 385 0.91 7.51 -14.87
N ALA A 386 0.55 8.19 -15.95
CA ALA A 386 -0.69 7.97 -16.69
C ALA A 386 -0.78 6.56 -17.30
N ASN A 387 0.37 5.97 -17.60
CA ASN A 387 0.48 4.59 -18.11
C ASN A 387 0.49 3.53 -17.00
N GLY A 388 0.28 3.92 -15.74
CA GLY A 388 0.27 3.00 -14.60
C GLY A 388 1.64 2.65 -14.03
N ARG A 389 2.70 3.33 -14.45
CA ARG A 389 4.07 3.16 -13.94
C ARG A 389 4.28 3.95 -12.64
N LEU A 390 5.27 3.54 -11.85
CA LEU A 390 5.75 4.31 -10.69
C LEU A 390 7.18 4.79 -10.92
N PHE A 391 7.42 6.08 -10.70
CA PHE A 391 8.72 6.72 -10.82
C PHE A 391 9.27 7.07 -9.46
N PHE A 392 10.53 6.69 -9.23
CA PHE A 392 11.31 7.04 -8.06
C PHE A 392 12.43 7.98 -8.48
N TYR A 393 12.45 9.17 -7.88
CA TYR A 393 13.45 10.20 -8.11
C TYR A 393 14.31 10.39 -6.86
N ASP A 394 15.59 10.67 -7.05
CA ASP A 394 16.47 11.14 -5.98
C ASP A 394 16.43 12.67 -5.91
N TRP A 395 16.18 13.20 -4.72
CA TRP A 395 15.96 14.63 -4.50
C TRP A 395 17.17 15.49 -4.86
N PHE A 396 18.36 15.01 -4.50
CA PHE A 396 19.59 15.79 -4.68
C PHE A 396 20.05 15.80 -6.13
N SER A 397 20.06 14.63 -6.78
CA SER A 397 20.52 14.48 -8.17
C SER A 397 19.46 14.81 -9.22
N SER A 398 18.18 14.86 -8.84
CA SER A 398 17.03 15.03 -9.75
C SER A 398 16.88 13.94 -10.82
N LYS A 399 17.65 12.85 -10.71
CA LYS A 399 17.62 11.74 -11.64
C LYS A 399 16.58 10.71 -11.22
N ILE A 400 16.05 9.99 -12.22
CA ILE A 400 15.25 8.79 -12.00
C ILE A 400 16.18 7.72 -11.44
N VAL A 401 15.85 7.18 -10.28
CA VAL A 401 16.59 6.06 -9.69
C VAL A 401 16.00 4.73 -10.13
N LYS A 402 14.67 4.66 -10.20
CA LYS A 402 13.96 3.44 -10.58
C LYS A 402 12.61 3.75 -11.21
N ILE A 403 12.26 2.95 -12.20
CA ILE A 403 10.93 2.87 -12.81
C ILE A 403 10.35 1.51 -12.46
N MET A 404 9.10 1.47 -12.02
CA MET A 404 8.33 0.23 -11.88
C MET A 404 7.29 0.19 -12.98
N GLU A 405 7.52 -0.65 -13.98
CA GLU A 405 6.69 -0.70 -15.18
C GLU A 405 5.36 -1.41 -14.94
N ASP A 406 5.37 -2.53 -14.20
CA ASP A 406 4.18 -3.34 -13.93
C ASP A 406 3.41 -2.93 -12.66
N ALA A 407 3.33 -1.61 -12.40
CA ALA A 407 2.66 -1.13 -11.21
C ALA A 407 1.13 -1.25 -11.32
N HIS A 408 0.48 -0.60 -12.28
CA HIS A 408 -0.96 -0.68 -12.50
C HIS A 408 -1.27 -0.83 -13.99
N LYS A 409 -2.43 -1.41 -14.33
CA LYS A 409 -2.87 -1.51 -15.73
C LYS A 409 -3.33 -0.17 -16.29
N ASP A 410 -3.96 0.63 -15.45
CA ASP A 410 -4.40 2.00 -15.73
C ASP A 410 -3.54 3.02 -14.98
N ALA A 411 -3.82 4.31 -15.18
CA ALA A 411 -3.12 5.42 -14.54
C ALA A 411 -2.91 5.24 -13.03
N CYS A 412 -1.67 5.38 -12.58
CA CYS A 412 -1.30 5.37 -11.18
C CYS A 412 -1.49 6.78 -10.61
N THR A 413 -2.49 6.95 -9.74
CA THR A 413 -2.89 8.27 -9.23
C THR A 413 -2.03 8.73 -8.07
N ASP A 414 -1.76 7.85 -7.11
CA ASP A 414 -1.10 8.23 -5.88
C ASP A 414 -0.18 7.10 -5.40
N ALA A 415 0.89 7.51 -4.72
CA ALA A 415 1.90 6.62 -4.19
C ALA A 415 2.42 7.17 -2.87
N CYS A 416 2.22 6.43 -1.79
CA CYS A 416 2.48 6.88 -0.43
C CYS A 416 3.58 6.03 0.22
N TRP A 417 4.65 6.69 0.67
CA TRP A 417 5.68 6.04 1.49
C TRP A 417 5.12 5.65 2.84
N HIS A 418 5.51 4.49 3.33
CA HIS A 418 5.22 4.11 4.70
C HIS A 418 5.96 5.05 5.67
N PRO A 419 5.34 5.50 6.77
CA PRO A 419 5.92 6.53 7.64
C PRO A 419 7.12 6.05 8.47
N LEU A 420 7.18 4.76 8.82
CA LEU A 420 8.21 4.18 9.70
C LEU A 420 9.15 3.20 8.97
N LEU A 421 8.59 2.18 8.31
CA LEU A 421 9.34 1.18 7.55
C LEU A 421 9.98 1.72 6.26
N ASN A 422 11.30 1.61 6.21
CA ASN A 422 12.10 1.97 5.05
C ASN A 422 11.77 1.08 3.84
N GLY A 423 11.79 1.70 2.67
CA GLY A 423 11.72 0.97 1.41
C GLY A 423 10.37 0.30 1.18
N MET A 424 9.32 0.66 1.93
CA MET A 424 7.95 0.24 1.68
C MET A 424 7.10 1.41 1.15
N VAL A 425 6.41 1.18 0.05
CA VAL A 425 5.57 2.17 -0.63
C VAL A 425 4.25 1.51 -1.00
N ALA A 426 3.14 2.20 -0.76
CA ALA A 426 1.85 1.79 -1.28
C ALA A 426 1.52 2.62 -2.52
N SER A 427 0.92 2.01 -3.54
CA SER A 427 0.41 2.68 -4.73
C SER A 427 -1.04 2.35 -4.98
N CYS A 428 -1.73 3.25 -5.67
CA CYS A 428 -3.08 3.05 -6.13
C CYS A 428 -3.25 3.47 -7.59
N GLY A 429 -4.12 2.76 -8.30
CA GLY A 429 -4.43 3.01 -9.69
C GLY A 429 -5.92 3.25 -9.94
N TRP A 430 -6.20 3.72 -11.15
CA TRP A 430 -7.57 3.76 -11.67
C TRP A 430 -8.16 2.38 -12.01
N ASP A 431 -7.31 1.35 -11.99
CA ASP A 431 -7.69 -0.07 -12.05
C ASP A 431 -8.44 -0.55 -10.79
N GLY A 432 -8.56 0.30 -9.76
CA GLY A 432 -9.23 -0.03 -8.49
C GLY A 432 -8.37 -0.88 -7.55
N LYS A 433 -7.11 -1.16 -7.91
CA LYS A 433 -6.20 -2.01 -7.12
C LYS A 433 -5.30 -1.18 -6.22
N LEU A 434 -4.97 -1.78 -5.09
CA LEU A 434 -4.01 -1.25 -4.14
C LEU A 434 -2.85 -2.24 -4.04
N LYS A 435 -1.65 -1.74 -4.28
CA LYS A 435 -0.42 -2.55 -4.24
C LYS A 435 0.56 -1.96 -3.23
N ILE A 436 1.23 -2.83 -2.51
CA ILE A 436 2.28 -2.45 -1.57
C ILE A 436 3.58 -3.07 -2.05
N TRP A 437 4.54 -2.19 -2.26
CA TRP A 437 5.86 -2.45 -2.76
C TRP A 437 6.83 -2.42 -1.60
N GLY A 438 7.81 -3.29 -1.62
CA GLY A 438 8.91 -3.17 -0.70
C GLY A 438 10.12 -4.02 -1.06
N SER A 439 11.07 -4.05 -0.14
CA SER A 439 12.14 -5.04 -0.13
C SER A 439 11.84 -6.03 0.98
N THR A 440 12.02 -7.32 0.71
CA THR A 440 11.75 -8.36 1.69
C THR A 440 13.07 -8.83 2.26
N ARG A 441 13.27 -8.57 3.55
CA ARG A 441 14.25 -9.27 4.36
C ARG A 441 13.58 -10.51 4.96
N PHE A 442 14.31 -11.61 5.08
CA PHE A 442 13.84 -12.84 5.70
C PHE A 442 14.45 -13.02 7.09
N ASP A 443 14.45 -11.93 7.86
CA ASP A 443 15.01 -11.86 9.23
C ASP A 443 14.49 -12.97 10.16
N GLN A 444 13.25 -13.42 9.93
CA GLN A 444 12.61 -14.48 10.71
C GLN A 444 13.33 -15.83 10.59
N ILE A 445 13.89 -16.19 9.42
CA ILE A 445 14.62 -17.46 9.28
C ILE A 445 15.95 -17.39 10.03
N ILE A 446 16.62 -16.24 9.97
CA ILE A 446 17.91 -16.01 10.61
C ILE A 446 17.73 -16.16 12.13
N ASN A 447 16.70 -15.51 12.68
CA ASN A 447 16.37 -15.61 14.10
C ASN A 447 16.01 -17.04 14.53
N LEU A 448 15.26 -17.78 13.69
CA LEU A 448 14.88 -19.16 14.01
C LEU A 448 16.08 -20.10 13.95
N VAL A 449 16.91 -20.01 12.92
CA VAL A 449 18.09 -20.88 12.73
C VAL A 449 19.15 -20.60 13.80
N ILE A 450 19.24 -19.36 14.30
CA ILE A 450 20.13 -18.98 15.40
C ILE A 450 19.49 -19.27 16.78
N SER A 451 18.19 -19.58 16.85
CA SER A 451 17.53 -19.88 18.14
C SER A 451 18.17 -21.08 18.84
N LEU A 452 18.24 -21.02 20.17
CA LEU A 452 18.84 -22.09 21.00
C LEU A 452 18.20 -23.45 20.73
N SER A 453 16.88 -23.51 20.62
CA SER A 453 16.13 -24.73 20.29
C SER A 453 16.58 -25.37 18.97
N PHE A 454 16.94 -24.55 17.98
CA PHE A 454 17.38 -25.04 16.68
C PHE A 454 18.85 -25.48 16.72
N LEU A 455 19.70 -24.75 17.44
CA LEU A 455 21.11 -25.12 17.66
C LEU A 455 21.23 -26.43 18.45
N ASP A 456 20.39 -26.64 19.47
CA ASP A 456 20.34 -27.91 20.22
C ASP A 456 19.92 -29.07 19.31
N ALA A 457 18.93 -28.84 18.43
CA ALA A 457 18.51 -29.83 17.45
C ALA A 457 19.64 -30.16 16.45
N LEU A 458 20.40 -29.15 15.99
CA LEU A 458 21.58 -29.35 15.14
C LEU A 458 22.66 -30.19 15.84
N ASN A 459 22.92 -29.92 17.12
CA ASN A 459 23.92 -30.63 17.89
C ASN A 459 23.53 -32.10 18.11
N SER A 460 22.26 -32.36 18.43
CA SER A 460 21.74 -33.72 18.59
C SER A 460 21.95 -34.61 17.36
N LYS A 461 22.05 -34.00 16.17
CA LYS A 461 22.29 -34.68 14.89
C LYS A 461 23.74 -34.69 14.44
N GLY A 462 24.66 -34.13 15.24
CA GLY A 462 26.09 -34.12 14.97
C GLY A 462 26.56 -33.04 13.99
N PHE A 463 25.76 -32.01 13.71
CA PHE A 463 26.21 -30.89 12.89
C PHE A 463 27.10 -29.94 13.71
N ARG A 464 28.36 -29.76 13.28
CA ARG A 464 29.36 -28.94 13.99
C ARG A 464 29.57 -27.53 13.42
N LYS A 465 29.03 -27.24 12.23
CA LYS A 465 29.24 -25.98 11.53
C LYS A 465 27.98 -25.51 10.82
N LEU A 466 27.59 -24.28 11.10
CA LEU A 466 26.43 -23.59 10.54
C LEU A 466 26.92 -22.32 9.82
N ILE A 467 26.64 -22.24 8.53
CA ILE A 467 27.02 -21.11 7.68
C ILE A 467 25.74 -20.36 7.32
N ILE A 468 25.68 -19.06 7.60
CA ILE A 468 24.49 -18.22 7.39
C ILE A 468 24.84 -17.05 6.46
N GLN A 469 24.19 -16.99 5.31
CA GLN A 469 24.18 -15.77 4.50
C GLN A 469 23.04 -14.86 5.00
N TYR A 470 23.37 -13.91 5.88
CA TYR A 470 22.39 -12.96 6.44
C TYR A 470 22.16 -11.73 5.53
N GLY A 471 22.98 -11.55 4.49
CA GLY A 471 22.83 -10.50 3.51
C GLY A 471 22.88 -9.09 4.11
N LYS A 472 21.75 -8.38 4.12
CA LYS A 472 21.64 -7.02 4.68
C LYS A 472 21.25 -7.00 6.16
N SER A 473 21.03 -8.15 6.78
CA SER A 473 20.54 -8.30 8.15
C SER A 473 21.69 -8.54 9.15
N VAL A 474 22.77 -7.77 8.99
CA VAL A 474 24.03 -7.88 9.75
C VAL A 474 23.80 -7.73 11.27
N LYS A 475 22.97 -6.76 11.68
CA LYS A 475 22.75 -6.45 13.10
C LYS A 475 22.01 -7.56 13.83
N ILE A 476 20.95 -8.10 13.22
CA ILE A 476 20.16 -9.21 13.78
C ILE A 476 21.05 -10.43 14.01
N TYR A 477 21.92 -10.73 13.04
CA TYR A 477 22.92 -11.79 13.17
C TYR A 477 23.87 -11.55 14.37
N HIS A 478 24.41 -10.33 14.50
CA HIS A 478 25.30 -9.99 15.62
C HIS A 478 24.60 -10.00 16.99
N ASP A 479 23.40 -9.43 17.11
CA ASP A 479 22.65 -9.40 18.37
C ASP A 479 22.28 -10.82 18.82
N ALA A 480 21.84 -11.66 17.87
CA ALA A 480 21.54 -13.05 18.13
C ALA A 480 22.80 -13.82 18.59
N ILE A 481 23.95 -13.60 17.95
CA ILE A 481 25.22 -14.20 18.39
C ILE A 481 25.66 -13.71 19.76
N HIS A 482 25.54 -12.42 20.05
CA HIS A 482 25.91 -11.88 21.36
C HIS A 482 25.06 -12.50 22.48
N SER A 483 23.77 -12.72 22.22
CA SER A 483 22.89 -13.40 23.17
C SER A 483 23.36 -14.85 23.47
N ILE A 484 23.93 -15.53 22.47
CA ILE A 484 24.41 -16.91 22.59
C ILE A 484 25.79 -17.00 23.22
N GLN A 485 26.72 -16.11 22.84
CA GLN A 485 28.08 -16.08 23.41
C GLN A 485 28.09 -15.83 24.92
N SER A 486 27.07 -15.14 25.44
CA SER A 486 26.88 -14.94 26.88
C SER A 486 26.55 -16.23 27.65
N ARG A 487 26.09 -17.28 26.95
CA ARG A 487 25.78 -18.61 27.48
C ARG A 487 26.79 -19.62 26.92
N GLN A 488 27.98 -19.66 27.53
CA GLN A 488 29.04 -20.61 27.17
C GLN A 488 28.53 -22.06 27.27
N ASN A 489 28.26 -22.71 26.13
CA ASN A 489 28.33 -24.18 25.91
C ASN A 489 27.85 -24.61 24.50
N ASN A 490 28.18 -23.89 23.44
CA ASN A 490 27.82 -24.32 22.08
C ASN A 490 29.05 -24.85 21.34
N GLU A 491 29.04 -26.16 21.04
CA GLU A 491 30.05 -26.87 20.24
C GLU A 491 29.95 -26.57 18.72
N ILE A 492 28.98 -25.75 18.30
CA ILE A 492 28.71 -25.44 16.89
C ILE A 492 29.40 -24.14 16.48
N GLU A 493 30.24 -24.21 15.45
CA GLU A 493 30.84 -23.05 14.80
C GLU A 493 29.80 -22.34 13.90
N ILE A 494 29.40 -21.13 14.28
CA ILE A 494 28.48 -20.29 13.50
C ILE A 494 29.31 -19.26 12.71
N VAL A 495 29.21 -19.32 11.39
CA VAL A 495 29.88 -18.40 10.47
C VAL A 495 28.82 -17.67 9.66
N GLY A 496 28.95 -16.36 9.50
CA GLY A 496 28.01 -15.57 8.75
C GLY A 496 28.71 -14.56 7.86
N TYR A 497 28.13 -14.29 6.70
CA TYR A 497 28.66 -13.33 5.75
C TYR A 497 27.53 -12.62 4.98
N ASP A 498 27.88 -11.50 4.34
CA ASP A 498 27.00 -10.66 3.51
C ASP A 498 26.65 -11.35 2.16
N TYR A 499 26.37 -10.59 1.10
CA TYR A 499 26.19 -11.16 -0.24
C TYR A 499 27.53 -11.49 -0.90
N LYS A 500 27.72 -12.76 -1.29
CA LYS A 500 28.82 -13.20 -2.18
C LYS A 500 28.35 -13.23 -3.64
N THR A 501 29.30 -13.07 -4.56
CA THR A 501 29.06 -13.14 -6.01
C THR A 501 28.79 -14.55 -6.53
N SER A 502 29.28 -15.58 -5.83
CA SER A 502 28.99 -16.99 -6.12
C SER A 502 28.81 -17.78 -4.82
N LEU A 503 27.83 -18.69 -4.81
CA LEU A 503 27.49 -19.55 -3.67
C LEU A 503 27.90 -21.01 -3.89
N ASP A 504 28.40 -21.35 -5.08
CA ASP A 504 28.65 -22.73 -5.52
C ASP A 504 29.58 -23.50 -4.55
N GLN A 505 30.64 -22.85 -4.08
CA GLN A 505 31.59 -23.46 -3.14
C GLN A 505 30.92 -23.84 -1.81
N ASP A 506 30.15 -22.92 -1.24
CA ASP A 506 29.46 -23.14 0.05
C ASP A 506 28.37 -24.21 -0.09
N MET A 507 27.68 -24.27 -1.24
CA MET A 507 26.69 -25.32 -1.54
C MET A 507 27.33 -26.70 -1.69
N VAL A 508 28.45 -26.82 -2.40
CA VAL A 508 29.16 -28.09 -2.59
C VAL A 508 29.67 -28.66 -1.26
N GLU A 509 30.22 -27.78 -0.41
CA GLU A 509 30.73 -28.13 0.92
C GLU A 509 29.65 -28.45 1.96
N SER A 510 28.40 -28.04 1.70
CA SER A 510 27.29 -28.27 2.62
C SER A 510 26.75 -29.70 2.54
N ASP A 511 26.31 -30.22 3.70
CA ASP A 511 25.64 -31.52 3.79
C ASP A 511 24.12 -31.35 3.79
N LEU A 512 23.63 -30.18 4.22
CA LEU A 512 22.23 -29.78 4.23
C LEU A 512 22.11 -28.31 3.86
N ILE A 513 21.15 -28.00 3.00
CA ILE A 513 20.85 -26.64 2.56
C ILE A 513 19.46 -26.25 3.03
N ILE A 514 19.37 -25.09 3.68
CA ILE A 514 18.11 -24.42 4.02
C ILE A 514 18.06 -23.13 3.21
N SER A 515 17.14 -23.04 2.26
CA SER A 515 17.03 -21.85 1.42
C SER A 515 15.61 -21.28 1.45
N HIS A 516 15.50 -19.98 1.20
CA HIS A 516 14.22 -19.41 0.80
C HIS A 516 13.78 -19.97 -0.58
N ALA A 517 12.48 -19.90 -0.90
CA ALA A 517 11.87 -20.39 -2.13
C ALA A 517 12.23 -19.59 -3.42
N GLY A 518 13.52 -19.34 -3.67
CA GLY A 518 13.99 -18.78 -4.95
C GLY A 518 14.12 -19.87 -6.01
N SER A 519 13.42 -19.73 -7.15
CA SER A 519 13.41 -20.75 -8.21
C SER A 519 14.79 -21.10 -8.76
N GLY A 520 15.66 -20.11 -9.00
CA GLY A 520 17.04 -20.34 -9.46
C GLY A 520 17.88 -21.12 -8.43
N SER A 521 17.85 -20.69 -7.17
CA SER A 521 18.62 -21.32 -6.09
C SER A 521 18.16 -22.74 -5.78
N ILE A 522 16.85 -23.01 -5.87
CA ILE A 522 16.31 -24.37 -5.75
C ILE A 522 16.90 -25.25 -6.85
N LEU A 523 16.89 -24.79 -8.10
CA LEU A 523 17.41 -25.56 -9.23
C LEU A 523 18.92 -25.82 -9.13
N GLU A 524 19.72 -24.84 -8.71
CA GLU A 524 21.15 -25.01 -8.45
C GLU A 524 21.43 -26.06 -7.37
N CYS A 525 20.71 -26.00 -6.25
CA CYS A 525 20.85 -26.98 -5.16
C CYS A 525 20.43 -28.39 -5.60
N LEU A 526 19.34 -28.50 -6.37
CA LEU A 526 18.85 -29.78 -6.91
C LEU A 526 19.85 -30.39 -7.92
N ARG A 527 20.53 -29.57 -8.73
CA ARG A 527 21.61 -30.03 -9.64
C ARG A 527 22.79 -30.62 -8.89
N LEU A 528 23.12 -30.08 -7.70
CA LEU A 528 24.18 -30.58 -6.83
C LEU A 528 23.81 -31.84 -6.04
N LYS A 529 22.56 -32.33 -6.17
CA LYS A 529 22.03 -33.52 -5.48
C LYS A 529 22.17 -33.46 -3.95
N LYS A 530 22.07 -32.27 -3.36
CA LYS A 530 22.11 -32.06 -1.92
C LYS A 530 20.69 -32.07 -1.33
N PRO A 531 20.49 -32.51 -0.08
CA PRO A 531 19.20 -32.40 0.59
C PRO A 531 18.87 -30.92 0.81
N LEU A 532 17.64 -30.55 0.44
CA LEU A 532 17.19 -29.16 0.38
C LEU A 532 15.88 -29.00 1.15
N ILE A 533 15.91 -28.13 2.15
CA ILE A 533 14.71 -27.65 2.83
C ILE A 533 14.39 -26.26 2.31
N VAL A 534 13.24 -26.13 1.66
CA VAL A 534 12.75 -24.84 1.17
C VAL A 534 11.86 -24.22 2.22
N VAL A 535 12.22 -23.03 2.70
CA VAL A 535 11.40 -22.26 3.63
C VAL A 535 10.62 -21.23 2.85
N ILE A 536 9.30 -21.33 2.92
CA ILE A 536 8.39 -20.44 2.22
C ILE A 536 8.15 -19.19 3.07
N ASN A 537 8.28 -18.02 2.45
CA ASN A 537 7.86 -16.77 3.06
C ASN A 537 6.39 -16.49 2.76
N GLU A 538 5.51 -16.79 3.71
CA GLU A 538 4.07 -16.50 3.61
C GLU A 538 3.76 -14.99 3.53
N ASN A 539 4.73 -14.13 3.86
CA ASN A 539 4.58 -12.67 3.75
C ASN A 539 4.82 -12.15 2.34
N LEU A 540 5.53 -12.89 1.49
CA LEU A 540 5.73 -12.57 0.08
C LEU A 540 4.53 -13.07 -0.72
N MET A 541 3.71 -12.15 -1.25
CA MET A 541 2.68 -12.56 -2.20
C MET A 541 3.28 -12.83 -3.57
N GLY A 542 3.14 -14.09 -3.98
CA GLY A 542 3.50 -14.61 -5.28
C GLY A 542 3.34 -16.11 -5.22
N ASN A 543 2.14 -16.61 -5.55
CA ASN A 543 1.81 -18.03 -5.45
C ASN A 543 2.83 -18.92 -6.19
N HIS A 544 3.54 -18.40 -7.19
CA HIS A 544 4.54 -19.12 -7.96
C HIS A 544 5.67 -19.76 -7.14
N GLN A 545 6.11 -19.16 -6.03
CA GLN A 545 7.15 -19.77 -5.19
C GLN A 545 6.59 -20.93 -4.36
N VAL A 546 5.37 -20.78 -3.88
CA VAL A 546 4.64 -21.80 -3.10
C VAL A 546 4.25 -22.97 -4.00
N GLU A 547 3.66 -22.68 -5.16
CA GLU A 547 3.28 -23.63 -6.19
C GLU A 547 4.48 -24.47 -6.63
N LEU A 548 5.61 -23.82 -6.93
CA LEU A 548 6.84 -24.51 -7.33
C LEU A 548 7.37 -25.43 -6.21
N ALA A 549 7.36 -24.98 -4.96
CA ALA A 549 7.80 -25.78 -3.83
C ALA A 549 6.87 -27.00 -3.60
N ILE A 550 5.56 -26.82 -3.72
CA ILE A 550 4.57 -27.90 -3.61
C ILE A 550 4.75 -28.93 -4.74
N GLU A 551 4.87 -28.47 -5.98
CA GLU A 551 5.08 -29.35 -7.14
C GLU A 551 6.36 -30.19 -7.02
N LEU A 552 7.46 -29.57 -6.59
CA LEU A 552 8.72 -30.28 -6.42
C LEU A 552 8.70 -31.25 -5.22
N GLN A 553 7.93 -30.94 -4.16
CA GLN A 553 7.70 -31.87 -3.06
C GLN A 553 6.82 -33.05 -3.49
N ASN A 554 5.76 -32.82 -4.27
CA ASN A 554 4.90 -33.88 -4.79
C ASN A 554 5.69 -34.88 -5.66
N LYS A 555 6.71 -34.38 -6.37
CA LYS A 555 7.65 -35.21 -7.15
C LYS A 555 8.77 -35.84 -6.30
N GLY A 556 8.85 -35.52 -5.00
CA GLY A 556 9.81 -36.09 -4.05
C GLY A 556 11.23 -35.52 -4.14
N TYR A 557 11.43 -34.38 -4.81
CA TYR A 557 12.74 -33.75 -5.00
C TYR A 557 13.19 -32.87 -3.83
N LEU A 558 12.25 -32.24 -3.13
CA LEU A 558 12.54 -31.35 -2.00
C LEU A 558 11.47 -31.45 -0.92
N VAL A 559 11.76 -30.89 0.24
CA VAL A 559 10.79 -30.73 1.32
C VAL A 559 10.60 -29.25 1.60
N TYR A 560 9.36 -28.78 1.58
CA TYR A 560 9.04 -27.40 1.94
C TYR A 560 8.54 -27.32 3.39
N SER A 561 8.79 -26.18 4.02
CA SER A 561 8.31 -25.87 5.36
C SER A 561 7.91 -24.40 5.46
N SER A 562 6.95 -24.13 6.35
CA SER A 562 6.75 -22.78 6.90
C SER A 562 7.72 -22.55 8.06
N ILE A 563 7.92 -21.28 8.43
CA ILE A 563 8.84 -20.90 9.52
C ILE A 563 8.47 -21.63 10.82
N SER A 564 7.18 -21.69 11.16
CA SER A 564 6.70 -22.35 12.38
C SER A 564 6.97 -23.85 12.41
N ASN A 565 6.88 -24.52 11.25
CA ASN A 565 6.99 -25.98 11.16
C ASN A 565 8.42 -26.45 10.92
N LEU A 566 9.37 -25.53 10.67
CA LEU A 566 10.76 -25.87 10.36
C LEU A 566 11.44 -26.66 11.50
N LEU A 567 11.17 -26.30 12.76
CA LEU A 567 11.75 -27.00 13.92
C LEU A 567 11.24 -28.45 14.01
N GLU A 568 9.92 -28.65 13.88
CA GLU A 568 9.29 -29.96 13.93
C GLU A 568 9.74 -30.84 12.76
N LEU A 569 9.80 -30.26 11.56
CA LEU A 569 10.24 -30.96 10.36
C LEU A 569 11.70 -31.41 10.50
N PHE A 570 12.55 -30.53 11.03
CA PHE A 570 13.93 -30.87 11.31
C PHE A 570 14.03 -32.02 12.30
N GLN A 571 13.24 -32.06 13.38
CA GLN A 571 13.23 -33.18 14.33
C GLN A 571 12.77 -34.51 13.71
N SER A 572 11.88 -34.47 12.72
CA SER A 572 11.26 -35.68 12.14
C SER A 572 12.11 -36.48 11.14
N ASP A 573 13.34 -36.04 10.81
CA ASP A 573 14.26 -36.66 9.84
C ASP A 573 13.74 -36.81 8.40
N LYS A 574 12.55 -36.26 8.08
CA LYS A 574 11.88 -36.41 6.77
C LYS A 574 12.48 -35.57 5.63
N TYR A 575 13.65 -34.95 5.80
CA TYR A 575 14.26 -34.04 4.81
C TYR A 575 15.26 -34.70 3.85
N PHE A 576 15.46 -36.02 3.92
CA PHE A 576 16.26 -36.72 2.93
C PHE A 576 15.47 -36.89 1.63
N ASN A 577 15.99 -36.31 0.54
CA ASN A 577 15.35 -36.38 -0.77
C ASN A 577 15.25 -37.82 -1.26
N SER A 578 14.04 -38.22 -1.62
CA SER A 578 13.75 -39.59 -2.09
C SER A 578 14.15 -39.81 -3.56
N VAL A 579 14.18 -38.74 -4.37
CA VAL A 579 14.43 -38.81 -5.81
C VAL A 579 15.47 -37.76 -6.22
N SER A 580 16.45 -38.16 -7.04
CA SER A 580 17.44 -37.23 -7.60
C SER A 580 16.85 -36.44 -8.77
N PHE A 581 17.12 -35.14 -8.81
CA PHE A 581 16.67 -34.28 -9.91
C PHE A 581 17.30 -34.72 -11.26
N PRO A 582 16.52 -34.78 -12.35
CA PRO A 582 17.03 -35.19 -13.66
C PRO A 582 18.05 -34.18 -14.21
N ARG A 583 19.01 -34.68 -15.01
CA ARG A 583 19.92 -33.79 -15.77
C ARG A 583 19.13 -33.16 -16.92
N SER A 584 19.50 -31.94 -17.29
CA SER A 584 18.91 -31.26 -18.45
C SER A 584 19.32 -31.97 -19.73
N ASP A 585 18.37 -32.62 -20.39
CA ASP A 585 18.54 -33.15 -21.75
C ASP A 585 18.24 -32.04 -22.75
N GLU A 586 19.28 -31.46 -23.32
CA GLU A 586 19.18 -30.40 -24.35
C GLU A 586 18.52 -30.92 -25.64
N THR A 587 18.52 -32.24 -25.85
CA THR A 587 17.89 -32.90 -26.99
C THR A 587 16.37 -32.71 -27.00
N ILE A 588 15.71 -32.67 -25.84
CA ILE A 588 14.25 -32.51 -25.76
C ILE A 588 13.83 -31.15 -26.32
N PHE A 589 14.60 -30.10 -26.05
CA PHE A 589 14.32 -28.77 -26.58
C PHE A 589 14.57 -28.70 -28.09
N ILE A 590 15.66 -29.32 -28.55
CA ILE A 590 15.97 -29.43 -29.97
C ILE A 590 14.87 -30.21 -30.70
N ASP A 591 14.36 -31.28 -30.11
CA ASP A 591 13.31 -32.10 -30.70
C ASP A 591 11.98 -31.35 -30.80
N ILE A 592 11.56 -30.65 -29.74
CA ILE A 592 10.36 -29.80 -29.77
C ILE A 592 10.52 -28.66 -30.78
N LEU A 593 11.70 -28.05 -30.85
CA LEU A 593 11.98 -26.96 -31.78
C LEU A 593 12.00 -27.47 -33.23
N ASN A 594 12.53 -28.66 -33.48
CA ASN A 594 12.46 -29.31 -34.78
C ASN A 594 11.03 -29.70 -35.16
N GLU A 595 10.19 -30.09 -34.19
CA GLU A 595 8.78 -30.44 -34.42
C GLU A 595 7.95 -29.21 -34.80
N GLU A 596 8.11 -28.10 -34.05
CA GLU A 596 7.43 -26.82 -34.32
C GLU A 596 7.94 -26.13 -35.59
N MET A 597 9.23 -26.30 -35.91
CA MET A 597 9.83 -25.78 -37.15
C MET A 597 9.63 -26.69 -38.36
N GLY A 598 9.01 -27.86 -38.19
CA GLY A 598 8.74 -28.82 -39.26
C GLY A 598 10.00 -29.40 -39.91
N LEU A 599 11.09 -29.55 -39.15
CA LEU A 599 12.39 -30.05 -39.60
C LEU A 599 12.52 -31.59 -39.54
N TYR A 600 11.40 -32.31 -39.41
CA TYR A 600 11.35 -33.78 -39.43
C TYR A 600 10.91 -34.36 -40.77
#